data_AF-A0A2E3Y7N4-F1
#
_entry.id   AF-A0A2E3Y7N4-F1
#
_cell.length_a   1.000
_cell.length_b   1.000
_cell.length_c   1.000
_cell.angle_alpha   90.00
_cell.angle_beta   90.00
_cell.angle_gamma   90.00
#
_symmetry.space_group_name_H-M   'P 1'
#
loop_
_entity.id
_entity.type
_entity.pdbx_description
1 polymer ?
#
loop_
_entity_poly.entity_id
_entity_poly.type
_entity_poly.pdbx_seq_one_letter_code
_entity_poly.pdbx_strand_id
1 'polypeptide(L)'
;MTLAGTYLHLFLAQQALSRLAAEAHVSWDPASFNAGVLGPDIGYFPGGPRALSEAVHESHTADLVRSLHQLASDPAEAAFAAGWSLHVYTDLAVHPQIDQRAAQLQMQSPMPAGTDSWHKRIEWGLDCKVLDSSPKRLWNNPLRFPVDGAPGDVLQRSTAVFFEGAAQPEMLLAGAESTTRWVRRLAPILAWTGGTRRPDRHLLCRWSAPVLRPLARGLARWWTQNPARDDEVAILNPLRDDEAWLDQLLQRAYASIEDFLAGWRQDHRQLENRHLSTGEVIATSSGDR
;
A
#
# COMPACT_ATOMS: atom_id res chain seq x y z
N MET A 1 -0.27 -13.88 -0.32
CA MET A 1 -1.27 -12.84 -0.61
C MET A 1 -0.53 -11.52 -0.41
N THR A 2 -0.27 -10.72 -1.45
CA THR A 2 0.68 -9.59 -1.38
C THR A 2 0.14 -8.48 -0.48
N LEU A 3 0.66 -8.46 0.75
CA LEU A 3 0.20 -7.66 1.85
C LEU A 3 1.46 -7.08 2.47
N ALA A 4 1.86 -5.89 2.02
CA ALA A 4 3.04 -5.17 2.50
C ALA A 4 3.00 -3.71 2.01
N GLY A 5 3.87 -2.84 2.54
CA GLY A 5 3.94 -1.42 2.17
C GLY A 5 2.89 -0.49 2.81
N THR A 6 2.00 -1.03 3.65
CA THR A 6 0.84 -0.33 4.22
C THR A 6 1.20 0.97 4.97
N TYR A 7 2.22 0.94 5.84
CA TYR A 7 2.54 2.11 6.66
C TYR A 7 3.38 3.15 5.94
N LEU A 8 4.16 2.77 4.93
CA LEU A 8 4.78 3.71 4.02
C LEU A 8 3.71 4.59 3.38
N HIS A 9 2.68 4.00 2.78
CA HIS A 9 1.59 4.76 2.15
C HIS A 9 0.87 5.67 3.13
N LEU A 10 0.49 5.16 4.31
CA LEU A 10 -0.18 5.98 5.34
C LEU A 10 0.71 7.12 5.86
N PHE A 11 2.02 6.92 5.90
CA PHE A 11 2.96 7.96 6.27
C PHE A 11 3.07 9.04 5.20
N LEU A 12 3.25 8.66 3.94
CA LEU A 12 3.25 9.60 2.82
C LEU A 12 1.92 10.34 2.73
N ALA A 13 0.80 9.67 3.04
CA ALA A 13 -0.51 10.28 3.08
C ALA A 13 -0.58 11.48 4.03
N GLN A 14 -0.01 11.36 5.24
CA GLN A 14 0.03 12.47 6.20
C GLN A 14 0.83 13.67 5.68
N GLN A 15 1.93 13.40 4.97
CA GLN A 15 2.79 14.43 4.40
C GLN A 15 2.11 15.11 3.20
N ALA A 16 1.63 14.30 2.25
CA ALA A 16 0.97 14.76 1.03
C ALA A 16 -0.33 15.53 1.31
N LEU A 17 -1.17 15.05 2.24
CA LEU A 17 -2.44 15.70 2.57
C LEU A 17 -2.25 17.12 3.08
N SER A 18 -1.23 17.35 3.92
CA SER A 18 -0.92 18.68 4.44
C SER A 18 -0.55 19.67 3.32
N ARG A 19 0.16 19.19 2.31
CA ARG A 19 0.60 19.97 1.15
C ARG A 19 -0.55 20.20 0.17
N LEU A 20 -1.32 19.17 -0.12
CA LEU A 20 -2.51 19.24 -0.96
C LEU A 20 -3.54 20.23 -0.39
N ALA A 21 -3.75 20.21 0.93
CA ALA A 21 -4.63 21.17 1.60
C ALA A 21 -4.14 22.62 1.47
N ALA A 22 -2.83 22.84 1.50
CA ALA A 22 -2.23 24.15 1.33
C ALA A 22 -2.40 24.70 -0.10
N GLU A 23 -2.38 23.84 -1.13
CA GLU A 23 -2.55 24.23 -2.54
C GLU A 23 -4.02 24.43 -2.94
N ALA A 24 -4.91 23.53 -2.50
CA ALA A 24 -6.28 23.51 -2.99
C ALA A 24 -7.23 24.50 -2.28
N HIS A 25 -6.83 25.04 -1.12
CA HIS A 25 -7.73 25.81 -0.24
C HIS A 25 -9.05 25.08 0.11
N VAL A 26 -9.05 23.74 0.06
CA VAL A 26 -10.19 22.87 0.36
C VAL A 26 -9.88 22.02 1.59
N SER A 27 -10.89 21.76 2.41
CA SER A 27 -10.80 20.79 3.50
C SER A 27 -10.98 19.38 2.95
N TRP A 28 -9.94 18.56 3.10
CA TRP A 28 -9.97 17.14 2.71
C TRP A 28 -10.43 16.27 3.88
N ASP A 29 -11.18 15.19 3.60
CA ASP A 29 -11.48 14.15 4.60
C ASP A 29 -10.25 13.23 4.75
N PRO A 30 -9.50 13.29 5.86
CA PRO A 30 -8.30 12.48 6.03
C PRO A 30 -8.59 10.98 6.06
N ALA A 31 -9.78 10.56 6.52
CA ALA A 31 -10.12 9.14 6.60
C ALA A 31 -10.33 8.54 5.21
N SER A 32 -10.97 9.29 4.31
CA SER A 32 -11.14 8.90 2.91
C SER A 32 -9.83 8.98 2.13
N PHE A 33 -9.00 9.99 2.37
CA PHE A 33 -7.65 10.05 1.77
C PHE A 33 -6.79 8.85 2.17
N ASN A 34 -6.78 8.50 3.46
CA ASN A 34 -6.06 7.32 3.95
C ASN A 34 -6.61 6.00 3.40
N ALA A 35 -7.93 5.90 3.19
CA ALA A 35 -8.52 4.75 2.52
C ALA A 35 -8.09 4.69 1.05
N GLY A 36 -8.01 5.84 0.38
CA GLY A 36 -7.53 5.97 -0.99
C GLY A 36 -6.13 5.41 -1.19
N VAL A 37 -5.17 5.76 -0.31
CA VAL A 37 -3.79 5.27 -0.43
C VAL A 37 -3.63 3.75 -0.21
N LEU A 38 -4.65 3.09 0.31
CA LEU A 38 -4.71 1.63 0.48
C LEU A 38 -5.70 0.97 -0.50
N GLY A 39 -6.40 1.79 -1.30
CA GLY A 39 -7.44 1.38 -2.23
C GLY A 39 -6.96 0.41 -3.30
N PRO A 40 -5.83 0.67 -3.97
CA PRO A 40 -5.25 -0.24 -4.97
C PRO A 40 -5.03 -1.67 -4.48
N ASP A 41 -4.75 -1.85 -3.18
CA ASP A 41 -4.42 -3.14 -2.58
C ASP A 41 -5.61 -3.89 -1.96
N ILE A 42 -6.82 -3.31 -1.98
CA ILE A 42 -7.97 -3.90 -1.26
C ILE A 42 -8.27 -5.34 -1.71
N GLY A 43 -8.00 -5.68 -2.97
CA GLY A 43 -8.17 -7.01 -3.54
C GLY A 43 -7.20 -8.05 -3.01
N TYR A 44 -6.08 -7.61 -2.42
CA TYR A 44 -5.14 -8.46 -1.73
C TYR A 44 -5.50 -8.68 -0.25
N PHE A 45 -6.61 -8.12 0.26
CA PHE A 45 -7.11 -8.46 1.59
C PHE A 45 -8.20 -9.56 1.51
N PRO A 46 -8.35 -10.41 2.55
CA PRO A 46 -9.37 -11.46 2.57
C PRO A 46 -10.77 -10.97 2.21
N GLY A 47 -11.37 -11.55 1.16
CA GLY A 47 -12.68 -11.19 0.63
C GLY A 47 -12.68 -10.10 -0.44
N GLY A 48 -11.55 -9.42 -0.66
CA GLY A 48 -11.41 -8.36 -1.66
C GLY A 48 -11.37 -8.85 -3.11
N PRO A 49 -11.62 -7.95 -4.09
CA PRO A 49 -11.56 -8.25 -5.52
C PRO A 49 -10.13 -8.29 -6.04
N ARG A 50 -9.48 -9.47 -5.97
CA ARG A 50 -8.08 -9.63 -6.41
C ARG A 50 -7.83 -9.16 -7.85
N ALA A 51 -8.74 -9.46 -8.78
CA ALA A 51 -8.63 -9.05 -10.18
C ALA A 51 -8.57 -7.52 -10.35
N LEU A 52 -9.25 -6.76 -9.48
CA LEU A 52 -9.15 -5.30 -9.47
C LEU A 52 -7.74 -4.85 -9.08
N SER A 53 -7.20 -5.37 -7.97
CA SER A 53 -5.84 -5.02 -7.53
C SER A 53 -4.78 -5.40 -8.57
N GLU A 54 -4.88 -6.60 -9.16
CA GLU A 54 -4.00 -7.02 -10.26
C GLU A 54 -4.09 -6.06 -11.45
N ALA A 55 -5.30 -5.69 -11.88
CA ALA A 55 -5.45 -4.78 -12.99
C ALA A 55 -4.90 -3.36 -12.73
N VAL A 56 -5.02 -2.85 -11.50
CA VAL A 56 -4.39 -1.58 -11.10
C VAL A 56 -2.87 -1.65 -11.20
N HIS A 57 -2.30 -2.80 -10.83
CA HIS A 57 -0.86 -3.02 -10.81
C HIS A 57 -0.28 -3.35 -12.19
N GLU A 58 -1.07 -3.93 -13.10
CA GLU A 58 -0.56 -4.55 -14.32
C GLU A 58 -1.04 -3.90 -15.63
N SER A 59 -2.21 -3.23 -15.67
CA SER A 59 -2.83 -2.85 -16.95
C SER A 59 -3.55 -1.50 -16.99
N HIS A 60 -4.25 -1.08 -15.94
CA HIS A 60 -5.17 0.08 -15.94
C HIS A 60 -4.83 1.14 -14.88
N THR A 61 -3.56 1.22 -14.51
CA THR A 61 -3.04 2.09 -13.45
C THR A 61 -3.51 3.55 -13.56
N ALA A 62 -3.29 4.18 -14.72
CA ALA A 62 -3.61 5.59 -14.94
C ALA A 62 -5.08 5.82 -15.28
N ASP A 63 -5.69 4.86 -15.98
CA ASP A 63 -7.10 4.91 -16.36
C ASP A 63 -8.01 4.92 -15.13
N LEU A 64 -7.73 4.06 -14.15
CA LEU A 64 -8.48 4.05 -12.89
C LEU A 64 -8.26 5.33 -12.08
N VAL A 65 -7.03 5.85 -12.01
CA VAL A 65 -6.74 7.13 -11.35
C VAL A 65 -7.58 8.26 -11.96
N ARG A 66 -7.57 8.38 -13.30
CA ARG A 66 -8.36 9.40 -14.00
C ARG A 66 -9.86 9.21 -13.81
N SER A 67 -10.34 7.98 -13.88
CA SER A 67 -11.75 7.66 -13.70
C SER A 67 -12.24 8.00 -12.29
N LEU A 68 -11.45 7.68 -11.25
CA LEU A 68 -11.74 8.05 -9.87
C LEU A 68 -11.78 9.57 -9.69
N HIS A 69 -10.80 10.28 -10.25
CA HIS A 69 -10.76 11.74 -10.21
C HIS A 69 -12.01 12.34 -10.89
N GLN A 70 -12.32 11.92 -12.12
CA GLN A 70 -13.40 12.47 -12.92
C GLN A 70 -14.80 12.17 -12.36
N LEU A 71 -14.99 11.00 -11.75
CA LEU A 71 -16.28 10.57 -11.25
C LEU A 71 -16.52 10.93 -9.78
N ALA A 72 -15.51 11.41 -9.06
CA ALA A 72 -15.68 11.89 -7.69
C ALA A 72 -16.70 13.04 -7.64
N SER A 73 -17.75 12.87 -6.84
CA SER A 73 -18.91 13.76 -6.80
C SER A 73 -19.02 14.57 -5.51
N ASP A 74 -18.28 14.17 -4.47
CA ASP A 74 -18.25 14.85 -3.18
C ASP A 74 -16.81 14.94 -2.60
N PRO A 75 -16.60 15.74 -1.54
CA PRO A 75 -15.26 15.92 -0.95
C PRO A 75 -14.61 14.64 -0.41
N ALA A 76 -15.40 13.66 0.04
CA ALA A 76 -14.87 12.39 0.55
C ALA A 76 -14.41 11.49 -0.61
N GLU A 77 -15.20 11.39 -1.68
CA GLU A 77 -14.82 10.70 -2.91
C GLU A 77 -13.58 11.35 -3.57
N ALA A 78 -13.52 12.68 -3.60
CA ALA A 78 -12.34 13.40 -4.11
C ALA A 78 -11.09 13.12 -3.25
N ALA A 79 -11.23 13.09 -1.92
CA ALA A 79 -10.13 12.74 -1.02
C ALA A 79 -9.66 11.29 -1.26
N PHE A 80 -10.59 10.36 -1.43
CA PHE A 80 -10.29 8.97 -1.77
C PHE A 80 -9.53 8.87 -3.11
N ALA A 81 -10.00 9.55 -4.16
CA ALA A 81 -9.32 9.58 -5.46
C ALA A 81 -7.90 10.17 -5.38
N ALA A 82 -7.72 11.23 -4.59
CA ALA A 82 -6.40 11.83 -4.35
C ALA A 82 -5.45 10.86 -3.61
N GLY A 83 -5.95 10.16 -2.60
CA GLY A 83 -5.19 9.11 -1.91
C GLY A 83 -4.79 7.96 -2.85
N TRP A 84 -5.73 7.48 -3.67
CA TRP A 84 -5.47 6.44 -4.67
C TRP A 84 -4.37 6.86 -5.65
N SER A 85 -4.43 8.10 -6.11
CA SER A 85 -3.41 8.67 -6.99
C SER A 85 -2.04 8.67 -6.31
N LEU A 86 -1.94 9.13 -5.06
CA LEU A 86 -0.69 9.13 -4.31
C LEU A 86 -0.07 7.73 -4.18
N HIS A 87 -0.90 6.70 -3.95
CA HIS A 87 -0.42 5.32 -3.95
C HIS A 87 0.25 4.97 -5.29
N VAL A 88 -0.46 5.19 -6.40
CA VAL A 88 0.05 4.87 -7.74
C VAL A 88 1.36 5.59 -8.06
N TYR A 89 1.47 6.89 -7.76
CA TYR A 89 2.73 7.62 -7.97
C TYR A 89 3.86 7.11 -7.09
N THR A 90 3.56 6.66 -5.87
CA THR A 90 4.55 6.09 -4.96
C THR A 90 5.06 4.77 -5.51
N ASP A 91 4.17 3.87 -5.92
CA ASP A 91 4.53 2.55 -6.42
C ASP A 91 5.37 2.63 -7.69
N LEU A 92 4.97 3.48 -8.63
CA LEU A 92 5.77 3.76 -9.84
C LEU A 92 7.20 4.23 -9.50
N ALA A 93 7.38 4.94 -8.39
CA ALA A 93 8.68 5.42 -7.97
C ALA A 93 9.53 4.37 -7.24
N VAL A 94 8.91 3.40 -6.55
CA VAL A 94 9.61 2.49 -5.62
C VAL A 94 9.60 1.02 -6.06
N HIS A 95 8.52 0.51 -6.65
CA HIS A 95 8.40 -0.91 -7.01
C HIS A 95 9.51 -1.40 -7.96
N PRO A 96 9.94 -0.66 -9.00
CA PRO A 96 11.04 -1.11 -9.85
C PRO A 96 12.35 -1.36 -9.07
N GLN A 97 12.60 -0.57 -8.02
CA GLN A 97 13.77 -0.78 -7.15
C GLN A 97 13.57 -1.94 -6.17
N ILE A 98 12.36 -2.09 -5.62
CA ILE A 98 12.00 -3.20 -4.74
C ILE A 98 12.12 -4.53 -5.48
N ASP A 99 11.55 -4.64 -6.68
CA ASP A 99 11.57 -5.87 -7.48
C ASP A 99 12.97 -6.22 -7.96
N GLN A 100 13.75 -5.23 -8.40
CA GLN A 100 15.15 -5.45 -8.74
C GLN A 100 15.93 -5.98 -7.53
N ARG A 101 15.72 -5.41 -6.33
CA ARG A 101 16.38 -5.86 -5.11
C ARG A 101 15.90 -7.24 -4.67
N ALA A 102 14.61 -7.52 -4.78
CA ALA A 102 14.01 -8.82 -4.47
C ALA A 102 14.59 -9.92 -5.37
N ALA A 103 14.74 -9.66 -6.67
CA ALA A 103 15.39 -10.57 -7.62
C ALA A 103 16.86 -10.86 -7.25
N GLN A 104 17.62 -9.82 -6.88
CA GLN A 104 19.00 -9.99 -6.42
C GLN A 104 19.08 -10.86 -5.16
N LEU A 105 18.23 -10.60 -4.17
CA LEU A 105 18.18 -11.37 -2.93
C LEU A 105 17.72 -12.81 -3.18
N GLN A 106 16.79 -13.02 -4.12
CA GLN A 106 16.36 -14.36 -4.52
C GLN A 106 17.49 -15.17 -5.16
N MET A 107 18.36 -14.54 -5.96
CA MET A 107 19.55 -15.20 -6.51
C MET A 107 20.59 -15.55 -5.43
N GLN A 108 20.75 -14.69 -4.43
CA GLN A 108 21.74 -14.89 -3.35
C GLN A 108 21.27 -15.88 -2.27
N SER A 109 19.97 -15.85 -1.95
CA SER A 109 19.35 -16.64 -0.91
C SER A 109 17.90 -17.00 -1.33
N PRO A 110 17.73 -18.04 -2.15
CA PRO A 110 16.42 -18.43 -2.66
C PRO A 110 15.41 -18.73 -1.55
N MET A 111 14.20 -18.17 -1.68
CA MET A 111 13.05 -18.52 -0.86
C MET A 111 12.03 -19.35 -1.66
N PRO A 112 11.25 -20.24 -1.01
CA PRO A 112 10.31 -21.11 -1.70
C PRO A 112 9.18 -20.40 -2.45
N ALA A 113 8.72 -19.24 -1.96
CA ALA A 113 7.73 -18.41 -2.65
C ALA A 113 8.38 -17.37 -3.61
N GLY A 114 9.66 -17.53 -3.92
CA GLY A 114 10.32 -16.77 -4.98
C GLY A 114 10.62 -15.32 -4.61
N THR A 115 10.58 -14.46 -5.63
CA THR A 115 10.83 -13.01 -5.50
C THR A 115 9.80 -12.32 -4.63
N ASP A 116 8.54 -12.77 -4.66
CA ASP A 116 7.42 -12.20 -3.88
C ASP A 116 7.70 -12.20 -2.38
N SER A 117 8.33 -13.26 -1.89
CA SER A 117 8.74 -13.36 -0.50
C SER A 117 9.74 -12.26 -0.12
N TRP A 118 10.71 -11.97 -1.00
CA TRP A 118 11.70 -10.92 -0.76
C TRP A 118 11.10 -9.53 -0.90
N HIS A 119 10.23 -9.33 -1.89
CA HIS A 119 9.46 -8.11 -2.11
C HIS A 119 8.72 -7.70 -0.82
N LYS A 120 7.89 -8.59 -0.26
CA LYS A 120 7.16 -8.31 0.97
C LYS A 120 8.08 -8.02 2.15
N ARG A 121 9.19 -8.74 2.27
CA ARG A 121 10.15 -8.52 3.37
C ARG A 121 10.81 -7.14 3.28
N ILE A 122 11.12 -6.67 2.06
CA ILE A 122 11.64 -5.32 1.83
C ILE A 122 10.63 -4.28 2.29
N GLU A 123 9.39 -4.39 1.81
CA GLU A 123 8.31 -3.46 2.14
C GLU A 123 7.99 -3.46 3.64
N TRP A 124 7.93 -4.64 4.29
CA TRP A 124 7.78 -4.72 5.74
C TRP A 124 8.96 -4.09 6.49
N GLY A 125 10.17 -4.17 5.92
CA GLY A 125 11.35 -3.46 6.39
C GLY A 125 11.18 -1.95 6.37
N LEU A 126 10.64 -1.43 5.26
CA LEU A 126 10.36 -0.01 5.06
C LEU A 126 9.24 0.48 5.99
N ASP A 127 8.15 -0.29 6.14
CA ASP A 127 7.08 -0.02 7.10
C ASP A 127 7.62 0.04 8.53
N CYS A 128 8.45 -0.92 8.93
CA CYS A 128 9.09 -0.91 10.24
C CYS A 128 9.95 0.35 10.44
N LYS A 129 10.70 0.77 9.42
CA LYS A 129 11.55 1.97 9.46
C LYS A 129 10.72 3.25 9.60
N VAL A 130 9.63 3.37 8.85
CA VAL A 130 8.68 4.49 8.95
C VAL A 130 8.02 4.53 10.33
N LEU A 131 7.58 3.38 10.85
CA LEU A 131 6.97 3.28 12.18
C LEU A 131 7.94 3.65 13.31
N ASP A 132 9.24 3.40 13.12
CA ASP A 132 10.30 3.76 14.08
C ASP A 132 10.45 5.28 14.24
N SER A 133 10.33 6.04 13.14
CA SER A 133 10.55 7.48 13.11
C SER A 133 9.27 8.32 13.26
N SER A 134 8.09 7.71 13.09
CA SER A 134 6.83 8.46 13.03
C SER A 134 6.13 8.63 14.38
N PRO A 135 5.20 9.59 14.53
CA PRO A 135 4.33 9.67 15.71
C PRO A 135 3.45 8.41 15.86
N LYS A 136 3.03 8.08 17.10
CA LYS A 136 2.10 6.95 17.38
C LYS A 136 0.77 7.08 16.63
N ARG A 137 0.42 8.28 16.15
CA ARG A 137 -0.81 8.55 15.39
C ARG A 137 -0.93 7.68 14.13
N LEU A 138 0.18 7.27 13.50
CA LEU A 138 0.14 6.33 12.37
C LEU A 138 -0.44 4.95 12.73
N TRP A 139 -0.51 4.61 14.01
CA TRP A 139 -0.99 3.30 14.45
C TRP A 139 -2.53 3.27 14.54
N ASN A 140 -3.17 4.43 14.44
CA ASN A 140 -4.62 4.59 14.51
C ASN A 140 -5.09 5.56 13.42
N ASN A 141 -4.83 5.20 12.15
CA ASN A 141 -5.36 5.94 11.01
C ASN A 141 -6.80 5.50 10.76
N PRO A 142 -7.81 6.39 10.91
CA PRO A 142 -9.16 6.08 10.47
C PRO A 142 -9.14 5.89 8.95
N LEU A 143 -9.86 4.88 8.47
CA LEU A 143 -10.07 4.60 7.06
C LEU A 143 -11.57 4.71 6.78
N ARG A 144 -11.93 5.42 5.72
CA ARG A 144 -13.30 5.51 5.23
C ARG A 144 -13.29 5.23 3.73
N PHE A 145 -13.46 3.96 3.38
CA PHE A 145 -13.68 3.55 2.00
C PHE A 145 -15.08 4.01 1.56
N PRO A 146 -15.25 4.49 0.32
CA PRO A 146 -16.55 4.85 -0.23
C PRO A 146 -17.29 3.58 -0.61
N VAL A 147 -17.67 2.74 0.35
CA VAL A 147 -18.34 1.45 0.13
C VAL A 147 -19.50 1.33 1.13
N ASP A 148 -20.44 2.26 1.06
CA ASP A 148 -21.58 2.30 1.99
C ASP A 148 -22.70 1.32 1.62
N GLY A 149 -22.44 0.40 0.67
CA GLY A 149 -23.42 -0.57 0.16
C GLY A 149 -24.53 0.05 -0.70
N ALA A 150 -24.51 1.37 -0.91
CA ALA A 150 -25.36 2.05 -1.86
C ALA A 150 -24.83 1.78 -3.29
N PRO A 151 -25.70 1.40 -4.24
CA PRO A 151 -25.29 1.26 -5.63
C PRO A 151 -24.65 2.57 -6.14
N GLY A 152 -23.47 2.44 -6.72
CA GLY A 152 -22.80 3.53 -7.43
C GLY A 152 -21.99 4.44 -6.53
N ASP A 153 -21.17 3.92 -5.61
CA ASP A 153 -20.04 4.66 -5.04
C ASP A 153 -18.92 4.90 -6.08
N VAL A 154 -18.03 5.87 -5.85
CA VAL A 154 -16.98 6.23 -6.83
C VAL A 154 -16.11 5.05 -7.25
N LEU A 155 -15.82 4.12 -6.35
CA LEU A 155 -14.95 2.99 -6.67
C LEU A 155 -15.68 2.01 -7.60
N GLN A 156 -16.96 1.74 -7.35
CA GLN A 156 -17.80 0.94 -8.23
C GLN A 156 -18.01 1.63 -9.58
N ARG A 157 -18.31 2.95 -9.58
CA ARG A 157 -18.53 3.72 -10.82
C ARG A 157 -17.28 3.74 -11.69
N SER A 158 -16.11 3.94 -11.08
CA SER A 158 -14.84 4.02 -11.81
C SER A 158 -14.33 2.69 -12.32
N THR A 159 -14.58 1.60 -11.58
CA THR A 159 -14.15 0.26 -11.99
C THR A 159 -15.06 -0.36 -13.03
N ALA A 160 -16.37 -0.06 -13.01
CA ALA A 160 -17.32 -0.52 -14.01
C ALA A 160 -16.97 -0.08 -15.45
N VAL A 161 -16.19 0.99 -15.62
CA VAL A 161 -15.72 1.46 -16.94
C VAL A 161 -14.75 0.48 -17.60
N PHE A 162 -13.97 -0.26 -16.80
CA PHE A 162 -12.86 -1.07 -17.29
C PHE A 162 -13.03 -2.56 -16.99
N PHE A 163 -13.85 -2.90 -16.00
CA PHE A 163 -13.97 -4.28 -15.52
C PHE A 163 -15.44 -4.67 -15.34
N GLU A 164 -15.94 -5.49 -16.26
CA GLU A 164 -17.24 -6.13 -16.08
C GLU A 164 -17.17 -7.12 -14.91
N GLY A 165 -17.78 -6.74 -13.78
CA GLY A 165 -17.97 -7.63 -12.64
C GLY A 165 -16.73 -7.90 -11.77
N ALA A 166 -15.56 -7.32 -12.06
CA ALA A 166 -14.37 -7.55 -11.22
C ALA A 166 -14.44 -6.84 -9.86
N ALA A 167 -15.33 -5.86 -9.68
CA ALA A 167 -15.46 -5.06 -8.48
C ALA A 167 -16.90 -5.11 -7.93
N GLN A 168 -17.38 -6.34 -7.63
CA GLN A 168 -18.69 -6.52 -7.01
C GLN A 168 -18.76 -5.80 -5.64
N PRO A 169 -19.85 -5.09 -5.31
CA PRO A 169 -19.97 -4.31 -4.07
C PRO A 169 -19.63 -5.09 -2.80
N GLU A 170 -20.06 -6.35 -2.72
CA GLU A 170 -19.81 -7.25 -1.59
C GLU A 170 -18.32 -7.54 -1.41
N MET A 171 -17.56 -7.67 -2.50
CA MET A 171 -16.13 -7.92 -2.46
C MET A 171 -15.37 -6.65 -2.05
N LEU A 172 -15.79 -5.48 -2.57
CA LEU A 172 -15.22 -4.19 -2.20
C LEU A 172 -15.41 -3.91 -0.71
N LEU A 173 -16.62 -4.14 -0.19
CA LEU A 173 -16.93 -3.99 1.23
C LEU A 173 -16.10 -4.97 2.09
N ALA A 174 -16.06 -6.26 1.71
CA ALA A 174 -15.27 -7.26 2.43
C ALA A 174 -13.77 -6.92 2.45
N GLY A 175 -13.23 -6.47 1.31
CA GLY A 175 -11.87 -5.96 1.19
C GLY A 175 -11.63 -4.79 2.14
N ALA A 176 -12.46 -3.74 2.08
CA ALA A 176 -12.35 -2.55 2.93
C ALA A 176 -12.39 -2.86 4.44
N GLU A 177 -13.32 -3.72 4.88
CA GLU A 177 -13.41 -4.18 6.27
C GLU A 177 -12.17 -4.98 6.68
N SER A 178 -11.67 -5.83 5.79
CA SER A 178 -10.48 -6.62 6.00
C SER A 178 -9.24 -5.74 6.13
N THR A 179 -9.01 -4.80 5.19
CA THR A 179 -7.95 -3.79 5.25
C THR A 179 -8.00 -3.02 6.57
N THR A 180 -9.18 -2.53 6.97
CA THR A 180 -9.36 -1.78 8.22
C THR A 180 -8.99 -2.60 9.46
N ARG A 181 -9.44 -3.85 9.54
CA ARG A 181 -9.07 -4.75 10.65
C ARG A 181 -7.58 -5.04 10.67
N TRP A 182 -6.98 -5.17 9.49
CA TRP A 182 -5.59 -5.55 9.36
C TRP A 182 -4.64 -4.41 9.74
N VAL A 183 -4.87 -3.20 9.22
CA VAL A 183 -4.13 -1.98 9.57
C VAL A 183 -4.14 -1.71 11.08
N ARG A 184 -5.26 -1.98 11.77
CA ARG A 184 -5.36 -1.84 13.23
C ARG A 184 -4.53 -2.86 14.02
N ARG A 185 -4.30 -4.05 13.46
CA ARG A 185 -3.61 -5.16 14.14
C ARG A 185 -2.10 -5.16 13.91
N LEU A 186 -1.67 -4.68 12.75
CA LEU A 186 -0.29 -4.75 12.32
C LEU A 186 0.72 -4.05 13.22
N ALA A 187 0.54 -2.76 13.50
CA ALA A 187 1.51 -1.98 14.27
C ALA A 187 1.78 -2.63 15.64
N PRO A 188 0.74 -3.10 16.38
CA PRO A 188 0.95 -3.99 17.51
C PRO A 188 1.79 -5.23 17.16
N ILE A 189 1.40 -6.03 16.16
CA ILE A 189 2.17 -7.23 15.77
C ILE A 189 3.65 -6.90 15.56
N LEU A 190 3.97 -5.90 14.73
CA LEU A 190 5.34 -5.46 14.44
C LEU A 190 6.07 -4.94 15.69
N ALA A 191 5.38 -4.31 16.64
CA ALA A 191 5.97 -3.87 17.89
C ALA A 191 6.28 -5.02 18.85
N TRP A 192 5.39 -6.01 18.93
CA TRP A 192 5.52 -7.18 19.80
C TRP A 192 6.53 -8.20 19.25
N THR A 193 6.64 -8.34 17.93
CA THR A 193 7.61 -9.24 17.27
C THR A 193 8.99 -8.61 17.12
N GLY A 194 9.14 -7.33 17.48
CA GLY A 194 10.40 -6.59 17.40
C GLY A 194 10.79 -6.17 15.99
N GLY A 195 9.81 -6.08 15.08
CA GLY A 195 9.95 -5.42 13.78
C GLY A 195 10.21 -3.91 13.94
N THR A 196 9.56 -3.26 14.92
CA THR A 196 9.82 -1.86 15.28
C THR A 196 10.77 -1.72 16.47
N ARG A 197 11.67 -0.74 16.40
CA ARG A 197 12.73 -0.39 17.36
C ARG A 197 12.42 0.88 18.17
N ARG A 198 11.16 1.35 18.16
CA ARG A 198 10.74 2.57 18.85
C ARG A 198 11.17 2.64 20.32
N PRO A 199 11.81 3.74 20.76
CA PRO A 199 12.16 3.92 22.15
C PRO A 199 10.91 4.10 23.01
N ASP A 200 9.87 4.81 22.54
CA ASP A 200 8.64 5.15 23.28
C ASP A 200 7.56 4.05 23.33
N ARG A 201 7.92 2.80 22.99
CA ARG A 201 7.00 1.65 23.03
C ARG A 201 6.54 1.35 24.46
N HIS A 202 5.30 0.86 24.59
CA HIS A 202 4.69 0.49 25.87
C HIS A 202 5.61 -0.44 26.67
N LEU A 203 5.66 -0.27 28.00
CA LEU A 203 6.57 -1.05 28.86
C LEU A 203 6.41 -2.55 28.61
N LEU A 204 5.18 -3.06 28.53
CA LEU A 204 4.92 -4.47 28.24
C LEU A 204 5.60 -4.96 26.95
N CYS A 205 5.57 -4.16 25.86
CA CYS A 205 6.27 -4.51 24.61
C CYS A 205 7.79 -4.52 24.80
N ARG A 206 8.35 -3.63 25.63
CA ARG A 206 9.81 -3.61 25.92
C ARG A 206 10.26 -4.89 26.62
N TRP A 207 9.45 -5.40 27.54
CA TRP A 207 9.74 -6.61 28.31
C TRP A 207 9.43 -7.90 27.55
N SER A 208 8.36 -7.91 26.75
CA SER A 208 7.94 -9.11 26.01
C SER A 208 8.73 -9.33 24.72
N ALA A 209 9.11 -8.26 24.00
CA ALA A 209 9.78 -8.37 22.71
C ALA A 209 11.10 -9.18 22.75
N PRO A 210 11.99 -9.07 23.77
CA PRO A 210 13.19 -9.90 23.86
C PRO A 210 12.89 -11.41 23.93
N VAL A 211 11.74 -11.81 24.46
CA VAL A 211 11.32 -13.21 24.56
C VAL A 211 10.54 -13.64 23.32
N LEU A 212 9.61 -12.81 22.85
CA LEU A 212 8.74 -13.12 21.72
C LEU A 212 9.50 -13.08 20.39
N ARG A 213 10.49 -12.20 20.23
CA ARG A 213 11.24 -12.06 18.97
C ARG A 213 12.01 -13.33 18.59
N PRO A 214 12.80 -13.97 19.47
CA PRO A 214 13.43 -15.25 19.17
C PRO A 214 12.42 -16.34 18.79
N LEU A 215 11.29 -16.42 19.51
CA LEU A 215 10.24 -17.40 19.24
C LEU A 215 9.56 -17.16 17.88
N ALA A 216 9.17 -15.92 17.60
CA ALA A 216 8.59 -15.50 16.33
C ALA A 216 9.54 -15.78 15.16
N ARG A 217 10.85 -15.53 15.32
CA ARG A 217 11.87 -15.85 14.30
C ARG A 217 12.11 -17.34 14.15
N GLY A 218 12.01 -18.12 15.22
CA GLY A 218 12.04 -19.58 15.17
C GLY A 218 10.86 -20.11 14.36
N LEU A 219 9.66 -19.62 14.67
CA LEU A 219 8.42 -19.97 13.98
C LEU A 219 8.44 -19.57 12.51
N ALA A 220 8.90 -18.35 12.19
CA ALA A 220 9.06 -17.89 10.82
C ALA A 220 10.02 -18.79 10.03
N ARG A 221 11.16 -19.17 10.61
CA ARG A 221 12.13 -20.10 9.97
C ARG A 221 11.56 -21.51 9.76
N TRP A 222 10.61 -21.94 10.57
CA TRP A 222 9.92 -23.19 10.34
C TRP A 222 8.87 -23.05 9.22
N TRP A 223 8.14 -21.93 9.21
CA TRP A 223 7.13 -21.61 8.20
C TRP A 223 7.69 -21.24 6.83
N THR A 224 8.95 -20.84 6.69
CA THR A 224 9.56 -20.55 5.37
C THR A 224 9.45 -21.73 4.41
N GLN A 225 9.33 -22.97 4.91
CA GLN A 225 9.14 -24.17 4.09
C GLN A 225 7.72 -24.29 3.51
N ASN A 226 6.77 -23.47 3.95
CA ASN A 226 5.38 -23.51 3.52
C ASN A 226 5.02 -22.19 2.77
N PRO A 227 4.93 -22.21 1.43
CA PRO A 227 4.55 -21.04 0.64
C PRO A 227 3.20 -20.42 1.02
N ALA A 228 2.28 -21.21 1.61
CA ALA A 228 0.99 -20.70 2.08
C ALA A 228 1.10 -19.78 3.31
N ARG A 229 2.28 -19.68 3.94
CA ARG A 229 2.57 -18.84 5.11
C ARG A 229 3.54 -17.70 4.81
N ASP A 230 3.73 -17.38 3.53
CA ASP A 230 4.74 -16.41 3.10
C ASP A 230 4.53 -15.02 3.72
N ASP A 231 3.27 -14.60 3.86
CA ASP A 231 2.93 -13.29 4.42
C ASP A 231 3.29 -13.21 5.91
N GLU A 232 2.96 -14.24 6.68
CA GLU A 232 3.36 -14.32 8.09
C GLU A 232 4.87 -14.38 8.25
N VAL A 233 5.56 -15.13 7.39
CA VAL A 233 7.03 -15.20 7.38
C VAL A 233 7.63 -13.81 7.11
N ALA A 234 7.09 -13.07 6.15
CA ALA A 234 7.58 -11.75 5.80
C ALA A 234 7.39 -10.74 6.93
N ILE A 235 6.21 -10.73 7.58
CA ILE A 235 5.90 -9.86 8.73
C ILE A 235 6.78 -10.16 9.94
N LEU A 236 7.06 -11.43 10.20
CA LEU A 236 7.89 -11.85 11.33
C LEU A 236 9.40 -11.68 11.07
N ASN A 237 9.79 -11.51 9.81
CA ASN A 237 11.18 -11.38 9.40
C ASN A 237 11.43 -10.28 8.35
N PRO A 238 11.02 -9.02 8.62
CA PRO A 238 11.23 -7.90 7.70
C PRO A 238 12.72 -7.71 7.39
N LEU A 239 13.04 -7.31 6.16
CA LEU A 239 14.41 -6.99 5.76
C LEU A 239 14.84 -5.68 6.41
N ARG A 240 15.83 -5.74 7.30
CA ARG A 240 16.28 -4.57 8.08
C ARG A 240 17.79 -4.35 8.07
N ASP A 241 18.53 -5.18 7.36
CA ASP A 241 19.99 -5.22 7.44
C ASP A 241 20.68 -4.28 6.44
N ASP A 242 19.90 -3.64 5.57
CA ASP A 242 20.37 -2.69 4.55
C ASP A 242 19.75 -1.30 4.76
N GLU A 243 20.10 -0.66 5.88
CA GLU A 243 19.46 0.60 6.30
C GLU A 243 19.70 1.74 5.30
N ALA A 244 20.89 1.80 4.70
CA ALA A 244 21.25 2.83 3.72
C ALA A 244 20.43 2.72 2.43
N TRP A 245 20.21 1.50 1.93
CA TRP A 245 19.35 1.29 0.76
C TRP A 245 17.88 1.60 1.08
N LEU A 246 17.39 1.21 2.26
CA LEU A 246 16.03 1.56 2.70
C LEU A 246 15.84 3.07 2.87
N ASP A 247 16.87 3.81 3.30
CA ASP A 247 16.85 5.28 3.34
C ASP A 247 16.73 5.89 1.94
N GLN A 248 17.48 5.38 0.97
CA GLN A 248 17.38 5.84 -0.42
C GLN A 248 16.00 5.55 -1.00
N LEU A 249 15.43 4.38 -0.73
CA LEU A 249 14.09 4.02 -1.17
C LEU A 249 13.03 4.92 -0.52
N LEU A 250 13.15 5.22 0.77
CA LEU A 250 12.27 6.14 1.48
C LEU A 250 12.35 7.58 0.90
N GLN A 251 13.55 8.04 0.53
CA GLN A 251 13.72 9.34 -0.14
C GLN A 251 13.01 9.38 -1.50
N ARG A 252 13.05 8.29 -2.28
CA ARG A 252 12.32 8.17 -3.55
C ARG A 252 10.81 8.20 -3.33
N ALA A 253 10.32 7.43 -2.37
CA ALA A 253 8.92 7.47 -1.92
C ALA A 253 8.49 8.88 -1.50
N TYR A 254 9.36 9.64 -0.83
CA TYR A 254 9.07 11.02 -0.47
C TYR A 254 9.00 11.95 -1.69
N ALA A 255 9.91 11.76 -2.65
CA ALA A 255 9.95 12.56 -3.87
C ALA A 255 8.70 12.34 -4.75
N SER A 256 8.07 11.16 -4.71
CA SER A 256 6.83 10.88 -5.46
C SER A 256 5.67 11.80 -5.06
N ILE A 257 5.71 12.43 -3.88
CA ILE A 257 4.70 13.42 -3.47
C ILE A 257 4.68 14.61 -4.44
N GLU A 258 5.84 15.03 -4.96
CA GLU A 258 5.90 16.11 -5.96
C GLU A 258 5.25 15.68 -7.28
N ASP A 259 5.54 14.47 -7.74
CA ASP A 259 4.97 13.91 -8.96
C ASP A 259 3.45 13.74 -8.82
N PHE A 260 2.99 13.29 -7.66
CA PHE A 260 1.58 13.24 -7.30
C PHE A 260 0.92 14.62 -7.36
N LEU A 261 1.49 15.65 -6.73
CA LEU A 261 0.93 17.00 -6.74
C LEU A 261 0.91 17.60 -8.15
N ALA A 262 1.96 17.37 -8.94
CA ALA A 262 2.01 17.77 -10.35
C ALA A 262 0.96 17.01 -11.19
N GLY A 263 0.78 15.72 -10.94
CA GLY A 263 -0.33 14.87 -11.38
C GLY A 263 -1.67 15.48 -11.14
N TRP A 264 -1.93 15.78 -9.88
CA TRP A 264 -3.21 16.29 -9.40
C TRP A 264 -3.58 17.60 -10.10
N ARG A 265 -2.65 18.54 -10.25
CA ARG A 265 -2.87 19.83 -10.96
C ARG A 265 -3.20 19.67 -12.45
N GLN A 266 -2.87 18.54 -13.05
CA GLN A 266 -3.05 18.27 -14.47
C GLN A 266 -4.13 17.22 -14.75
N ASP A 267 -4.93 16.88 -13.75
CA ASP A 267 -5.96 15.83 -13.82
C ASP A 267 -5.36 14.48 -14.27
N HIS A 268 -4.10 14.23 -13.90
CA HIS A 268 -3.32 13.04 -14.27
C HIS A 268 -3.22 12.76 -15.78
N ARG A 269 -3.35 13.80 -16.62
CA ARG A 269 -3.26 13.67 -18.08
C ARG A 269 -1.90 13.15 -18.56
N GLN A 270 -0.85 13.39 -17.80
CA GLN A 270 0.50 12.92 -18.11
C GLN A 270 0.80 11.51 -17.58
N LEU A 271 -0.07 10.94 -16.74
CA LEU A 271 0.14 9.61 -16.17
C LEU A 271 -0.19 8.55 -17.23
N GLU A 272 0.77 7.70 -17.58
CA GLU A 272 0.57 6.59 -18.51
C GLU A 272 0.19 5.32 -17.75
N ASN A 273 -0.57 4.42 -18.38
CA ASN A 273 -0.73 3.08 -17.84
C ASN A 273 0.63 2.40 -17.86
N ARG A 274 1.13 2.05 -16.67
CA ARG A 274 2.44 1.42 -16.49
C ARG A 274 2.31 0.26 -15.53
N HIS A 275 2.98 -0.83 -15.80
CA HIS A 275 3.04 -1.94 -14.86
C HIS A 275 3.82 -1.45 -13.63
N LEU A 276 3.21 -1.48 -12.44
CA LEU A 276 3.79 -0.86 -11.24
C LEU A 276 5.15 -1.46 -10.87
N SER A 277 5.28 -2.79 -10.95
CA SER A 277 6.54 -3.52 -10.75
C SER A 277 7.68 -3.13 -11.69
N THR A 278 7.42 -3.01 -13.00
CA THR A 278 8.50 -2.83 -13.99
C THR A 278 8.68 -1.37 -14.42
N GLY A 279 7.65 -0.55 -14.24
CA GLY A 279 7.56 0.82 -14.77
C GLY A 279 7.33 0.89 -16.29
N GLU A 280 7.19 -0.25 -16.97
CA GLU A 280 7.01 -0.34 -18.41
C GLU A 280 5.62 0.17 -18.82
N VAL A 281 5.57 0.95 -19.90
CA VAL A 281 4.31 1.48 -20.46
C VAL A 281 3.51 0.34 -21.08
N ILE A 282 2.26 0.20 -20.67
CA ILE A 282 1.32 -0.76 -21.25
C ILE A 282 0.67 -0.11 -22.46
N ALA A 283 0.85 -0.73 -23.63
CA ALA A 283 0.18 -0.30 -24.84
C ALA A 283 -1.34 -0.50 -24.67
N THR A 284 -2.09 0.57 -24.44
CA THR A 284 -3.55 0.51 -24.51
C THR A 284 -3.93 0.28 -25.96
N SER A 285 -4.54 -0.87 -26.26
CA SER A 285 -5.16 -1.11 -27.56
C SER A 285 -6.17 0.01 -27.81
N SER A 286 -5.89 0.85 -28.80
CA SER A 286 -6.70 2.01 -29.18
C SER A 286 -8.06 1.65 -29.80
N GLY A 287 -8.61 0.47 -29.48
CA GLY A 287 -9.73 -0.17 -30.15
C GLY A 287 -11.06 -0.18 -29.39
N ASP A 288 -11.08 0.05 -28.07
CA ASP A 288 -12.29 -0.12 -27.24
C ASP A 288 -12.75 1.19 -26.58
N ARG A 289 -12.91 2.26 -27.36
CA ARG A 289 -13.65 3.46 -26.93
C ARG A 289 -14.92 3.65 -27.75
#